data_AF-G9ZQL7-F1
#
_entry.id   AF-G9ZQL7-F1
#
_cell.length_a   1.000
_cell.length_b   1.000
_cell.length_c   1.000
_cell.angle_alpha   90.00
_cell.angle_beta   90.00
_cell.angle_gamma   90.00
#
_symmetry.space_group_name_H-M   'P 1'
#
loop_
_entity.id
_entity.type
_entity.pdbx_description
1 polymer ?
#
loop_
_entity_poly.entity_id
_entity_poly.type
_entity_poly.pdbx_seq_one_letter_code
_entity_poly.pdbx_strand_id
1 'polypeptide(L)'
;TYTLMLTALLHSLTSKEILQLKRSLINLLITNLVVIFGIGLSQSITAAAKAKPAKVTSIKTLTKDSYRATSGYLYSSAKLTKKVHNADNYPLTTFYTYRSANITRANGNKAVYYYIKNGNGKVKGWIWRGHLVRMINVSKRRQQINQIIGLIDTLSINNRNQIITILESMTKTNTLADLLNQLDLFKSAIPNDADIAKLNEIFQMIKS
;
A
#
# COMPACT_ATOMS: atom_id res chain seq x y z
N THR A 1 -9.21 53.50 51.70
CA THR A 1 -9.63 54.75 51.01
C THR A 1 -10.30 54.51 49.67
N TYR A 2 -9.87 53.57 48.82
CA TYR A 2 -10.55 53.26 47.54
C TYR A 2 -11.95 52.65 47.69
N THR A 3 -12.17 51.77 48.69
CA THR A 3 -13.49 51.13 48.89
C THR A 3 -14.58 52.12 49.29
N LEU A 4 -14.23 53.11 50.12
CA LEU A 4 -15.13 54.20 50.54
C LEU A 4 -15.43 55.18 49.40
N MET A 5 -14.45 55.45 48.53
CA MET A 5 -14.65 56.28 47.33
C MET A 5 -15.59 55.60 46.32
N LEU A 6 -15.45 54.29 46.12
CA LEU A 6 -16.28 53.55 45.17
C LEU A 6 -17.74 53.41 45.65
N THR A 7 -17.96 53.22 46.95
CA THR A 7 -19.32 53.17 47.53
C THR A 7 -20.00 54.53 47.55
N ALA A 8 -19.25 55.63 47.70
CA ALA A 8 -19.79 56.99 47.62
C ALA A 8 -20.17 57.38 46.18
N LEU A 9 -19.38 56.94 45.19
CA LEU A 9 -19.67 57.13 43.76
C LEU A 9 -20.90 56.33 43.29
N LEU A 10 -21.16 55.17 43.91
CA LEU A 10 -22.30 54.32 43.57
C LEU A 10 -23.61 54.79 44.24
N HIS A 11 -23.54 55.49 45.37
CA HIS A 11 -24.70 56.09 46.05
C HIS A 11 -25.12 57.46 45.51
N SER A 12 -24.25 58.16 44.76
CA SER A 12 -24.57 59.47 44.15
C SER A 12 -25.33 59.36 42.82
N LEU A 13 -25.50 58.15 42.29
CA LEU A 13 -26.30 57.88 41.11
C LEU A 13 -27.74 57.60 41.54
N THR A 14 -28.67 58.41 41.02
CA THR A 14 -30.09 58.23 41.30
C THR A 14 -30.58 56.90 40.73
N SER A 15 -31.60 56.28 41.34
CA SER A 15 -32.13 54.97 40.89
C SER A 15 -32.56 54.96 39.41
N LYS A 16 -32.89 56.14 38.84
CA LYS A 16 -33.20 56.31 37.42
C LYS A 16 -31.97 56.18 36.53
N GLU A 17 -30.81 56.69 36.93
CA GLU A 17 -29.56 56.59 36.16
C GLU A 17 -29.02 55.17 36.13
N ILE A 18 -29.11 54.45 37.26
CA ILE A 18 -28.77 53.02 37.35
C ILE A 18 -29.70 52.19 36.45
N LEU A 19 -30.99 52.53 36.40
CA LEU A 19 -31.96 51.86 35.54
C LEU A 19 -31.70 52.14 34.05
N GLN A 20 -31.30 53.37 33.69
CA GLN A 20 -30.93 53.73 32.31
C GLN A 20 -29.66 53.00 31.86
N LEU A 21 -28.64 52.89 32.73
CA LEU A 21 -27.43 52.11 32.44
C LEU A 21 -27.73 50.63 32.24
N LYS A 22 -28.60 50.03 33.07
CA LYS A 22 -29.05 48.64 32.89
C LYS A 22 -29.85 48.45 31.61
N ARG A 23 -30.74 49.38 31.25
CA ARG A 23 -31.50 49.35 29.98
C ARG A 23 -30.59 49.52 28.77
N SER A 24 -29.56 50.36 28.84
CA SER A 24 -28.56 50.54 27.80
C SER A 24 -27.71 49.28 27.58
N LEU A 25 -27.25 48.65 28.67
CA LEU A 25 -26.54 47.35 28.61
C LEU A 25 -27.40 46.22 28.05
N ILE A 26 -28.68 46.15 28.43
CA ILE A 26 -29.63 45.17 27.89
C ILE A 26 -29.91 45.43 26.39
N ASN A 27 -30.07 46.69 25.98
CA ASN A 27 -30.25 47.05 24.57
C ASN A 27 -29.01 46.73 23.72
N LEU A 28 -27.80 46.87 24.25
CA LEU A 28 -26.54 46.49 23.59
C LEU A 28 -26.42 44.96 23.41
N LEU A 29 -26.92 44.19 24.38
CA LEU A 29 -26.96 42.72 24.29
C LEU A 29 -28.01 42.23 23.27
N ILE A 30 -29.16 42.91 23.16
CA ILE A 30 -30.23 42.56 22.23
C ILE A 30 -29.90 42.98 20.79
N THR A 31 -29.21 44.11 20.58
CA THR A 31 -28.81 44.54 19.21
C THR A 31 -27.73 43.65 18.60
N ASN A 32 -26.86 43.02 19.39
CA ASN A 32 -25.90 42.04 18.87
C ASN A 32 -26.55 40.67 18.54
N LEU A 33 -27.74 40.37 19.05
CA LEU A 33 -28.44 39.11 18.78
C LEU A 33 -29.37 39.16 17.56
N VAL A 34 -29.76 40.36 17.09
CA VAL A 34 -30.74 40.54 15.99
C VAL A 34 -30.10 40.80 14.62
N VAL A 35 -28.77 40.99 14.54
CA VAL A 35 -28.06 41.12 13.24
C VAL A 35 -27.82 39.76 12.55
N ILE A 36 -28.13 38.63 13.18
CA ILE A 36 -27.92 37.29 12.58
C ILE A 36 -29.12 36.81 11.74
N PHE A 37 -30.26 37.51 11.71
CA PHE A 37 -31.46 37.04 10.99
C PHE A 37 -31.93 37.89 9.80
N GLY A 38 -31.09 38.82 9.31
CA GLY A 38 -31.50 39.84 8.34
C GLY A 38 -30.56 40.05 7.15
N ILE A 39 -29.68 39.10 6.84
CA ILE A 39 -28.93 39.09 5.57
C ILE A 39 -29.22 37.77 4.90
N GLY A 40 -29.91 37.81 3.77
CA GLY A 40 -29.96 36.72 2.81
C GLY A 40 -28.53 36.43 2.36
N LEU A 41 -27.82 35.60 3.13
CA LEU A 41 -26.60 34.99 2.69
C LEU A 41 -27.01 33.98 1.63
N SER A 42 -27.05 34.43 0.39
CA SER A 42 -26.77 33.60 -0.77
C SER A 42 -25.35 33.03 -0.60
N GLN A 43 -25.20 32.09 0.33
CA GLN A 43 -24.03 31.24 0.38
C GLN A 43 -24.11 30.43 -0.91
N SER A 44 -23.23 30.76 -1.84
CA SER A 44 -22.91 29.87 -2.93
C SER A 44 -22.54 28.53 -2.31
N ILE A 45 -23.48 27.59 -2.33
CA ILE A 45 -23.17 26.18 -2.14
C ILE A 45 -22.24 25.89 -3.31
N THR A 46 -20.94 26.00 -3.08
CA THR A 46 -19.96 25.65 -4.09
C THR A 46 -20.14 24.16 -4.28
N ALA A 47 -20.89 23.78 -5.31
CA ALA A 47 -21.07 22.39 -5.68
C ALA A 47 -19.66 21.81 -5.78
N ALA A 48 -19.33 20.86 -4.89
CA ALA A 48 -18.03 20.21 -4.93
C ALA A 48 -17.81 19.74 -6.36
N ALA A 49 -16.81 20.31 -7.04
CA ALA A 49 -16.52 19.98 -8.42
C ALA A 49 -16.40 18.45 -8.49
N LYS A 50 -17.26 17.81 -9.30
CA LYS A 50 -17.27 16.35 -9.43
C LYS A 50 -15.85 15.92 -9.83
N ALA A 51 -15.12 15.33 -8.89
CA ALA A 51 -13.78 14.83 -9.13
C ALA A 51 -13.83 13.91 -10.34
N LYS A 52 -12.90 14.11 -11.30
CA LYS A 52 -12.87 13.32 -12.53
C LYS A 52 -12.88 11.82 -12.16
N PRO A 53 -13.79 11.01 -12.69
CA PRO A 53 -13.85 9.61 -12.32
C PRO A 53 -12.57 8.89 -12.75
N ALA A 54 -12.20 7.83 -12.02
CA ALA A 54 -11.08 7.00 -12.42
C ALA A 54 -11.37 6.35 -13.79
N LYS A 55 -10.39 6.41 -14.70
CA LYS A 55 -10.47 5.80 -16.03
C LYS A 55 -9.69 4.50 -16.06
N VAL A 56 -10.36 3.40 -16.36
CA VAL A 56 -9.72 2.10 -16.59
C VAL A 56 -9.19 2.08 -18.02
N THR A 57 -7.88 1.94 -18.21
CA THR A 57 -7.25 1.99 -19.54
C THR A 57 -7.02 0.61 -20.13
N SER A 58 -6.80 -0.40 -19.30
CA SER A 58 -6.74 -1.79 -19.74
C SER A 58 -7.02 -2.75 -18.61
N ILE A 59 -7.52 -3.94 -18.93
CA ILE A 59 -7.66 -5.06 -18.02
C ILE A 59 -7.06 -6.31 -18.67
N LYS A 60 -6.28 -7.07 -17.90
CA LYS A 60 -5.75 -8.38 -18.33
C LYS A 60 -5.89 -9.42 -17.24
N THR A 61 -5.93 -10.69 -17.62
CA THR A 61 -5.85 -11.83 -16.70
C THR A 61 -4.43 -11.96 -16.16
N LEU A 62 -4.31 -12.44 -14.93
CA LEU A 62 -3.03 -12.75 -14.29
C LEU A 62 -2.97 -14.22 -13.94
N THR A 63 -1.76 -14.77 -13.93
CA THR A 63 -1.48 -16.03 -13.24
C THR A 63 -1.86 -15.90 -11.76
N LYS A 64 -2.41 -16.98 -11.21
CA LYS A 64 -2.81 -17.04 -9.81
C LYS A 64 -1.57 -17.05 -8.92
N ASP A 65 -1.38 -15.98 -8.17
CA ASP A 65 -0.29 -15.82 -7.22
C ASP A 65 -0.84 -15.45 -5.84
N SER A 66 -0.11 -15.84 -4.79
CA SER A 66 -0.50 -15.62 -3.39
C SER A 66 0.08 -14.31 -2.85
N TYR A 67 -0.74 -13.54 -2.14
CA TYR A 67 -0.39 -12.25 -1.56
C TYR A 67 -0.98 -12.05 -0.16
N ARG A 68 -0.33 -11.17 0.61
CA ARG A 68 -0.90 -10.47 1.76
C ARG A 68 -1.29 -9.06 1.34
N ALA A 69 -2.44 -8.59 1.80
CA ALA A 69 -2.80 -7.18 1.70
C ALA A 69 -2.36 -6.47 2.99
N THR A 70 -1.47 -5.50 2.87
CA THR A 70 -0.87 -4.83 4.04
C THR A 70 -1.58 -3.54 4.42
N SER A 71 -2.29 -2.91 3.47
CA SER A 71 -3.06 -1.71 3.78
C SER A 71 -4.13 -1.33 2.74
N GLY A 72 -4.98 -0.36 3.10
CA GLY A 72 -5.88 0.33 2.18
C GLY A 72 -7.17 -0.43 1.82
N TYR A 73 -7.87 0.00 0.79
CA TYR A 73 -9.25 -0.46 0.52
C TYR A 73 -9.35 -1.37 -0.70
N LEU A 74 -10.20 -2.40 -0.58
CA LEU A 74 -10.68 -3.18 -1.71
C LEU A 74 -11.94 -2.50 -2.27
N TYR A 75 -11.99 -2.38 -3.59
CA TYR A 75 -13.12 -1.80 -4.32
C TYR A 75 -13.92 -2.88 -5.04
N SER A 76 -15.24 -2.70 -5.17
CA SER A 76 -16.10 -3.65 -5.87
C SER A 76 -15.77 -3.76 -7.37
N SER A 77 -15.22 -2.69 -7.96
CA SER A 77 -14.89 -2.60 -9.38
C SER A 77 -13.60 -1.81 -9.61
N ALA A 78 -12.99 -2.00 -10.78
CA ALA A 78 -11.84 -1.22 -11.23
C ALA A 78 -12.15 0.28 -11.44
N LYS A 79 -13.42 0.71 -11.37
CA LYS A 79 -13.80 2.13 -11.39
C LYS A 79 -13.57 2.83 -10.04
N LEU A 80 -13.22 2.07 -9.00
CA LEU A 80 -12.85 2.58 -7.67
C LEU A 80 -13.94 3.42 -6.98
N THR A 81 -15.22 3.19 -7.31
CA THR A 81 -16.35 3.99 -6.80
C THR A 81 -16.87 3.52 -5.45
N LYS A 82 -16.83 2.21 -5.17
CA LYS A 82 -17.37 1.63 -3.93
C LYS A 82 -16.32 0.78 -3.24
N LYS A 83 -15.94 1.19 -2.03
CA LYS A 83 -15.13 0.40 -1.10
C LYS A 83 -15.99 -0.73 -0.54
N VAL A 84 -15.45 -1.94 -0.48
CA VAL A 84 -16.15 -3.14 0.01
C VAL A 84 -15.46 -3.77 1.22
N HIS A 85 -14.15 -3.59 1.36
CA HIS A 85 -13.40 -4.06 2.52
C HIS A 85 -12.24 -3.11 2.82
N ASN A 86 -11.88 -2.98 4.11
CA ASN A 86 -10.58 -2.45 4.53
C ASN A 86 -9.59 -3.63 4.64
N ALA A 87 -8.46 -3.57 3.93
CA ALA A 87 -7.42 -4.59 3.96
C ALA A 87 -6.76 -4.73 5.33
N ASP A 88 -6.71 -3.65 6.12
CA ASP A 88 -6.13 -3.64 7.47
C ASP A 88 -6.81 -4.67 8.40
N ASN A 89 -8.07 -5.02 8.11
CA ASN A 89 -8.84 -6.01 8.87
C ASN A 89 -8.45 -7.46 8.56
N TYR A 90 -7.49 -7.69 7.65
CA TYR A 90 -7.14 -9.02 7.13
C TYR A 90 -5.62 -9.32 7.15
N PRO A 91 -4.88 -9.01 8.23
CA PRO A 91 -3.42 -9.07 8.24
C PRO A 91 -2.84 -10.47 7.96
N LEU A 92 -3.58 -11.52 8.33
CA LEU A 92 -3.19 -12.92 8.15
C LEU A 92 -4.00 -13.64 7.06
N THR A 93 -4.73 -12.90 6.22
CA THR A 93 -5.50 -13.51 5.12
C THR A 93 -4.64 -13.69 3.89
N THR A 94 -4.68 -14.88 3.28
CA THR A 94 -4.05 -15.13 1.99
C THR A 94 -5.03 -14.77 0.89
N PHE A 95 -4.60 -13.88 0.02
CA PHE A 95 -5.33 -13.47 -1.16
C PHE A 95 -4.67 -14.01 -2.42
N TYR A 96 -5.47 -14.28 -3.44
CA TYR A 96 -5.02 -14.72 -4.74
C TYR A 96 -5.37 -13.69 -5.80
N THR A 97 -4.42 -13.39 -6.69
CA THR A 97 -4.64 -12.49 -7.83
C THR A 97 -5.27 -13.21 -9.01
N TYR A 98 -6.10 -12.50 -9.77
CA TYR A 98 -6.73 -13.05 -10.98
C TYR A 98 -6.69 -12.09 -12.17
N ARG A 99 -6.72 -10.77 -11.92
CA ARG A 99 -6.76 -9.74 -12.97
C ARG A 99 -5.95 -8.53 -12.56
N SER A 100 -5.42 -7.82 -13.56
CA SER A 100 -4.74 -6.52 -13.43
C SER A 100 -5.49 -5.47 -14.23
N ALA A 101 -5.62 -4.27 -13.67
CA ALA A 101 -6.15 -3.10 -14.36
C ALA A 101 -5.16 -1.93 -14.28
N ASN A 102 -4.87 -1.32 -15.42
CA ASN A 102 -4.24 0.00 -15.46
C ASN A 102 -5.32 1.06 -15.28
N ILE A 103 -5.15 1.95 -14.31
CA ILE A 103 -6.13 2.96 -13.93
C ILE A 103 -5.47 4.33 -13.88
N THR A 104 -6.04 5.29 -14.58
CA THR A 104 -5.78 6.71 -14.37
C THR A 104 -6.73 7.20 -13.30
N ARG A 105 -6.19 7.57 -12.13
CA ARG A 105 -6.96 8.08 -10.99
C ARG A 105 -7.53 9.46 -11.29
N ALA A 106 -8.45 9.92 -10.43
CA ALA A 106 -9.09 11.23 -10.54
C ALA A 106 -8.09 12.40 -10.63
N ASN A 107 -6.97 12.27 -9.93
CA ASN A 107 -5.86 13.23 -9.93
C ASN A 107 -4.89 13.08 -11.12
N GLY A 108 -5.23 12.28 -12.14
CA GLY A 108 -4.38 12.01 -13.30
C GLY A 108 -3.31 10.95 -13.09
N ASN A 109 -3.05 10.51 -11.85
CA ASN A 109 -1.99 9.55 -11.56
C ASN A 109 -2.34 8.15 -12.06
N LYS A 110 -1.43 7.55 -12.82
CA LYS A 110 -1.54 6.17 -13.30
C LYS A 110 -1.17 5.19 -12.18
N ALA A 111 -1.92 4.11 -12.06
CA ALA A 111 -1.69 3.06 -11.07
C ALA A 111 -2.18 1.70 -11.58
N VAL A 112 -1.57 0.63 -11.09
CA VAL A 112 -2.00 -0.74 -11.37
C VAL A 112 -2.75 -1.28 -10.18
N TYR A 113 -3.95 -1.80 -10.42
CA TYR A 113 -4.78 -2.45 -9.43
C TYR A 113 -4.91 -3.93 -9.74
N TYR A 114 -4.85 -4.77 -8.71
CA TYR A 114 -5.12 -6.19 -8.84
C TYR A 114 -6.49 -6.51 -8.28
N TYR A 115 -7.20 -7.40 -8.98
CA TYR A 115 -8.38 -8.03 -8.44
C TYR A 115 -7.96 -9.27 -7.65
N ILE A 116 -8.30 -9.28 -6.36
CA ILE A 116 -7.94 -10.31 -5.41
C ILE A 116 -9.17 -10.99 -4.80
N LYS A 117 -9.02 -12.26 -4.41
CA LYS A 117 -10.00 -13.02 -3.62
C LYS A 117 -9.28 -13.84 -2.56
N ASN A 118 -9.84 -13.94 -1.36
CA ASN A 118 -9.37 -14.91 -0.37
C ASN A 118 -9.81 -16.34 -0.76
N GLY A 119 -9.29 -17.35 -0.05
CA GLY A 119 -9.51 -18.77 -0.40
C GLY A 119 -10.98 -19.19 -0.53
N ASN A 120 -11.87 -18.66 0.33
CA ASN A 120 -13.30 -18.94 0.29
C ASN A 120 -14.11 -17.95 -0.58
N GLY A 121 -13.46 -16.97 -1.21
CA GLY A 121 -14.07 -16.00 -2.11
C GLY A 121 -15.00 -14.97 -1.46
N LYS A 122 -15.15 -14.95 -0.13
CA LYS A 122 -16.01 -14.00 0.59
C LYS A 122 -15.43 -12.59 0.62
N VAL A 123 -14.11 -12.47 0.74
CA VAL A 123 -13.39 -11.18 0.74
C VAL A 123 -12.72 -11.02 -0.61
N LYS A 124 -13.21 -10.06 -1.39
CA LYS A 124 -12.75 -9.84 -2.77
C LYS A 124 -12.89 -8.39 -3.21
N GLY A 125 -12.07 -8.00 -4.17
CA GLY A 125 -12.14 -6.67 -4.76
C GLY A 125 -10.86 -6.25 -5.47
N TRP A 126 -10.87 -5.03 -5.98
CA TRP A 126 -9.75 -4.37 -6.62
C TRP A 126 -8.96 -3.59 -5.59
N ILE A 127 -7.65 -3.81 -5.52
CA ILE A 127 -6.74 -3.11 -4.61
C ILE A 127 -5.50 -2.63 -5.36
N TRP A 128 -4.93 -1.51 -4.94
CA TRP A 128 -3.69 -1.02 -5.53
C TRP A 128 -2.56 -2.01 -5.29
N ARG A 129 -1.77 -2.35 -6.33
CA ARG A 129 -0.72 -3.37 -6.23
C ARG A 129 0.34 -3.05 -5.18
N GLY A 130 0.54 -1.76 -4.87
CA GLY A 130 1.55 -1.32 -3.89
C GLY A 130 1.21 -1.67 -2.45
N HIS A 131 -0.04 -2.06 -2.17
CA HIS A 131 -0.46 -2.56 -0.85
C HIS A 131 -0.47 -4.09 -0.77
N LEU A 132 0.14 -4.76 -1.76
CA LEU A 132 0.24 -6.20 -1.80
C LEU A 132 1.69 -6.63 -1.62
N VAL A 133 1.90 -7.58 -0.71
CA VAL A 133 3.18 -8.26 -0.54
C VAL A 133 3.04 -9.68 -1.04
N ARG A 134 3.87 -10.07 -2.00
CA ARG A 134 3.83 -11.42 -2.59
C ARG A 134 4.28 -12.43 -1.56
N MET A 135 3.49 -13.48 -1.36
CA MET A 135 3.86 -14.61 -0.52
C MET A 135 4.76 -15.52 -1.34
N ILE A 136 6.07 -15.42 -1.11
CA ILE A 136 7.06 -16.35 -1.64
C ILE A 136 7.26 -17.49 -0.63
N ASN A 137 7.31 -18.74 -1.11
CA ASN A 137 7.67 -19.87 -0.26
C ASN A 137 9.19 -19.87 -0.04
N VAL A 138 9.65 -19.02 0.87
CA VAL A 138 11.07 -18.87 1.22
C VAL A 138 11.64 -20.19 1.72
N SER A 139 10.89 -20.95 2.52
CA SER A 139 11.35 -22.22 3.10
C SER A 139 11.66 -23.25 2.02
N LYS A 140 10.77 -23.45 1.04
CA LYS A 140 11.01 -24.36 -0.09
C LYS A 140 12.21 -23.91 -0.92
N ARG A 141 12.32 -22.62 -1.22
CA ARG A 141 13.46 -22.08 -1.97
C ARG A 141 14.78 -22.26 -1.21
N ARG A 142 14.78 -22.03 0.11
CA ARG A 142 15.95 -22.24 0.97
C ARG A 142 16.34 -23.72 1.02
N GLN A 143 15.38 -24.62 1.07
CA GLN A 143 15.63 -26.07 1.01
C GLN A 143 16.31 -26.44 -0.32
N GLN A 144 15.80 -25.96 -1.45
CA GLN A 144 16.42 -26.19 -2.77
C GLN A 144 17.85 -25.65 -2.82
N ILE A 145 18.10 -24.44 -2.29
CA ILE A 145 19.46 -23.86 -2.22
C ILE A 145 20.40 -24.73 -1.38
N ASN A 146 19.94 -25.20 -0.21
CA ASN A 146 20.76 -26.06 0.64
C ASN A 146 21.09 -27.39 -0.03
N GLN A 147 20.16 -27.97 -0.81
CA GLN A 147 20.41 -29.17 -1.60
C GLN A 147 21.46 -28.92 -2.69
N ILE A 148 21.38 -27.79 -3.40
CA ILE A 148 22.37 -27.39 -4.40
C ILE A 148 23.76 -27.22 -3.75
N ILE A 149 23.84 -26.53 -2.61
CA ILE A 149 25.10 -26.34 -1.87
C ILE A 149 25.68 -27.70 -1.46
N GLY A 150 24.85 -28.60 -0.91
CA GLY A 150 25.28 -29.95 -0.55
C GLY A 150 25.85 -30.73 -1.74
N LEU A 151 25.23 -30.64 -2.91
CA LEU A 151 25.73 -31.28 -4.13
C LEU A 151 27.08 -30.70 -4.56
N ILE A 152 27.19 -29.36 -4.62
CA ILE A 152 28.46 -28.66 -4.89
C ILE A 152 29.53 -29.11 -3.90
N ASP A 153 29.15 -29.30 -2.64
CA ASP A 153 30.05 -29.72 -1.57
C ASP A 153 30.53 -31.17 -1.65
N THR A 154 29.94 -31.97 -2.53
CA THR A 154 30.39 -33.34 -2.79
C THR A 154 31.15 -33.49 -4.11
N LEU A 155 31.32 -32.43 -4.89
CA LEU A 155 32.11 -32.45 -6.12
C LEU A 155 33.60 -32.54 -5.80
N SER A 156 34.37 -33.04 -6.77
CA SER A 156 35.83 -32.94 -6.73
C SER A 156 36.28 -31.47 -6.60
N ILE A 157 37.41 -31.26 -5.90
CA ILE A 157 37.89 -29.92 -5.53
C ILE A 157 37.99 -29.00 -6.74
N ASN A 158 38.59 -29.48 -7.84
CA ASN A 158 38.74 -28.71 -9.07
C ASN A 158 37.37 -28.29 -9.64
N ASN A 159 36.42 -29.23 -9.73
CA ASN A 159 35.11 -28.95 -10.28
C ASN A 159 34.28 -28.02 -9.40
N ARG A 160 34.37 -28.18 -8.08
CA ARG A 160 33.76 -27.24 -7.11
C ARG A 160 34.28 -25.83 -7.31
N ASN A 161 35.60 -25.66 -7.39
CA ASN A 161 36.21 -24.33 -7.55
C ASN A 161 35.76 -23.66 -8.85
N GLN A 162 35.67 -24.42 -9.96
CA GLN A 162 35.16 -23.90 -11.23
C GLN A 162 33.70 -23.44 -11.12
N ILE A 163 32.83 -24.21 -10.45
CA ILE A 163 31.45 -23.78 -10.19
C ILE A 163 31.42 -22.52 -9.35
N ILE A 164 32.20 -22.44 -8.28
CA ILE A 164 32.27 -21.24 -7.43
C ILE A 164 32.67 -20.02 -8.28
N THR A 165 33.70 -20.15 -9.12
CA THR A 165 34.12 -19.07 -10.04
C THR A 165 33.00 -18.66 -11.00
N ILE A 166 32.27 -19.63 -11.58
CA ILE A 166 31.10 -19.33 -12.43
C ILE A 166 30.05 -18.56 -11.63
N LEU A 167 29.72 -19.01 -10.43
CA LEU A 167 28.72 -18.37 -9.57
C LEU A 167 29.15 -16.96 -9.14
N GLU A 168 30.41 -16.76 -8.79
CA GLU A 168 30.98 -15.46 -8.40
C GLU A 168 31.03 -14.47 -9.58
N SER A 169 31.15 -14.97 -10.81
CA SER A 169 31.09 -14.14 -12.02
C SER A 169 29.66 -13.62 -12.33
N MET A 170 28.63 -14.20 -11.71
CA MET A 170 27.24 -13.80 -11.93
C MET A 170 26.95 -12.49 -11.20
N THR A 171 26.58 -11.48 -11.98
CA THR A 171 26.19 -10.15 -11.51
C THR A 171 24.69 -9.90 -11.70
N LYS A 172 24.20 -8.73 -11.26
CA LYS A 172 22.78 -8.35 -11.37
C LYS A 172 22.28 -8.25 -12.83
N THR A 173 23.17 -8.13 -13.81
CA THR A 173 22.81 -8.05 -15.24
C THR A 173 22.74 -9.42 -15.90
N ASN A 174 23.29 -10.46 -15.28
CA ASN A 174 23.23 -11.82 -15.81
C ASN A 174 21.83 -12.41 -15.59
N THR A 175 21.38 -13.18 -16.57
CA THR A 175 20.12 -13.89 -16.56
C THR A 175 20.30 -15.33 -16.07
N LEU A 176 19.18 -15.99 -15.74
CA LEU A 176 19.18 -17.43 -15.46
C LEU A 176 19.71 -18.25 -16.65
N ALA A 177 19.45 -17.80 -17.88
CA ALA A 177 19.96 -18.46 -19.08
C ALA A 177 21.49 -18.38 -19.18
N ASP A 178 22.07 -17.24 -18.82
CA ASP A 178 23.53 -17.05 -18.84
C ASP A 178 24.22 -18.01 -17.86
N LEU A 179 23.66 -18.15 -16.64
CA LEU A 179 24.16 -19.12 -15.66
C LEU A 179 24.07 -20.56 -16.18
N LEU A 180 22.91 -20.95 -16.71
CA LEU A 180 22.71 -22.30 -17.24
C LEU A 180 23.67 -22.61 -18.40
N ASN A 181 23.92 -21.64 -19.28
CA ASN A 181 24.86 -21.81 -20.39
C ASN A 181 26.31 -21.99 -19.91
N GLN A 182 26.77 -21.18 -18.95
CA GLN A 182 28.13 -21.30 -18.42
C GLN A 182 28.35 -22.64 -17.71
N LEU A 183 27.36 -23.10 -16.93
CA LEU A 183 27.42 -24.41 -16.31
C LEU A 183 27.45 -25.55 -17.34
N ASP A 184 26.82 -25.36 -18.52
CA ASP A 184 26.69 -26.42 -19.53
C ASP A 184 27.99 -26.58 -20.31
N LEU A 185 28.62 -25.44 -20.64
CA LEU A 185 29.98 -25.38 -21.16
C LEU A 185 30.97 -26.05 -20.19
N PHE A 186 30.88 -25.75 -18.91
CA PHE A 186 31.72 -26.38 -17.90
C PHE A 186 31.51 -27.90 -17.85
N LYS A 187 30.25 -28.36 -17.80
CA LYS A 187 29.91 -29.79 -17.80
C LYS A 187 30.55 -30.53 -18.99
N SER A 188 30.55 -29.93 -20.18
CA SER A 188 31.12 -30.55 -21.40
C SER A 188 32.63 -30.79 -21.33
N ALA A 189 33.33 -30.12 -20.41
CA ALA A 189 34.78 -30.20 -20.23
C ALA A 189 35.22 -31.20 -19.14
N ILE A 190 34.29 -31.88 -18.46
CA ILE A 190 34.58 -32.75 -17.32
C ILE A 190 34.64 -34.22 -17.77
N PRO A 191 35.68 -34.98 -17.39
CA PRO A 191 35.79 -36.41 -17.73
C PRO A 191 35.14 -37.36 -16.72
N ASN A 192 34.76 -36.89 -15.53
CA ASN A 192 34.28 -37.72 -14.41
C ASN A 192 32.74 -37.86 -14.41
N ASP A 193 32.24 -39.09 -14.58
CA ASP A 193 30.82 -39.44 -14.64
C ASP A 193 30.03 -39.05 -13.35
N ALA A 194 30.62 -39.26 -12.16
CA ALA A 194 29.93 -39.01 -10.89
C ALA A 194 29.69 -37.51 -10.63
N ASP A 195 30.62 -36.65 -11.05
CA ASP A 195 30.45 -35.20 -10.96
C ASP A 195 29.46 -34.68 -12.02
N ILE A 196 29.42 -35.31 -13.21
CA ILE A 196 28.43 -35.01 -14.25
C ILE A 196 27.01 -35.32 -13.74
N ALA A 197 26.81 -36.44 -13.03
CA ALA A 197 25.51 -36.78 -12.45
C ALA A 197 25.01 -35.74 -11.45
N LYS A 198 25.88 -35.31 -10.52
CA LYS A 198 25.57 -34.26 -9.54
C LYS A 198 25.29 -32.91 -10.21
N LEU A 199 26.07 -32.56 -11.23
CA LEU A 199 25.82 -31.36 -12.04
C LEU A 199 24.45 -31.40 -12.72
N ASN A 200 24.07 -32.52 -13.31
CA ASN A 200 22.74 -32.68 -13.90
C ASN A 200 21.63 -32.47 -12.87
N GLU A 201 21.82 -32.94 -11.64
CA GLU A 201 20.87 -32.71 -10.56
C GLU A 201 20.78 -31.22 -10.18
N ILE A 202 21.92 -30.55 -10.03
CA ILE A 202 21.99 -29.09 -9.82
C ILE A 202 21.24 -28.34 -10.95
N PHE A 203 21.47 -28.73 -12.19
CA PHE A 203 20.80 -28.16 -13.37
C PHE A 203 19.28 -28.27 -13.30
N GLN A 204 18.76 -29.43 -12.93
CA GLN A 204 17.32 -29.64 -12.80
C GLN A 204 16.73 -28.79 -11.66
N MET A 205 17.43 -28.70 -10.53
CA MET A 205 16.99 -27.87 -9.40
C MET A 205 16.99 -26.38 -9.72
N ILE A 206 17.94 -25.89 -10.51
CA ILE A 206 18.00 -24.47 -10.92
C ILE A 206 16.87 -24.12 -11.91
N LYS A 207 16.46 -25.08 -12.76
CA LYS A 207 15.37 -24.88 -13.73
C LYS A 207 13.97 -24.92 -13.09
N SER A 208 13.81 -25.59 -11.94
CA SER A 208 12.52 -25.82 -11.26
C SER A 208 12.06 -24.66 -10.37
#